data_AF-A0A7W9AK35-F1
#
_entry.id   AF-A0A7W9AK35-F1
#
_cell.length_a   1.000
_cell.length_b   1.000
_cell.length_c   1.000
_cell.angle_alpha   90.00
_cell.angle_beta   90.00
_cell.angle_gamma   90.00
#
_symmetry.space_group_name_H-M   'P 1'
#
loop_
_entity.id
_entity.type
_entity.pdbx_description
1 polymer ?
#
loop_
_entity_poly.entity_id
_entity_poly.type
_entity_poly.pdbx_seq_one_letter_code
_entity_poly.pdbx_strand_id
1 'polypeptide(L)'
;MLLAACGAGGGDPTAKAEDLIACMVDGATVFARVCALERSISDAGALMLVVRHPSGAFRRMTVPKDGRGVSAADGAAPAEITPVDDQWVDVTLAGDRYRLPVAMKP
;
A
#
# COMPACT_ATOMS: atom_id res chain seq x y z
N MET A 1 -29.47 19.84 -1.71
CA MET A 1 -28.57 18.73 -1.37
C MET A 1 -27.37 18.77 -2.29
N LEU A 2 -26.19 19.17 -1.80
CA LEU A 2 -24.91 18.89 -2.45
C LEU A 2 -23.97 18.34 -1.37
N LEU A 3 -23.60 17.07 -1.51
CA LEU A 3 -22.65 16.40 -0.63
C LEU A 3 -21.22 16.80 -1.03
N ALA A 4 -20.61 17.73 -0.30
CA ALA A 4 -19.15 17.90 -0.31
C ALA A 4 -18.54 16.96 0.73
N ALA A 5 -18.52 15.66 0.43
CA ALA A 5 -17.73 14.69 1.18
C ALA A 5 -16.28 14.73 0.66
N CYS A 6 -15.48 15.67 1.15
CA CYS A 6 -14.02 15.52 1.12
C CYS A 6 -13.64 14.46 2.15
N GLY A 7 -13.72 13.20 1.73
CA GLY A 7 -13.30 12.05 2.51
C GLY A 7 -11.78 11.99 2.60
N ALA A 8 -11.29 12.22 3.83
CA ALA A 8 -10.24 11.48 4.52
C ALA A 8 -8.83 11.40 3.91
N GLY A 9 -7.88 11.90 4.71
CA GLY A 9 -6.50 11.43 4.71
C GLY A 9 -5.47 12.54 4.66
N GLY A 10 -5.46 13.41 5.68
CA GLY A 10 -4.29 14.23 6.00
C GLY A 10 -3.14 13.30 6.41
N GLY A 11 -2.39 12.83 5.42
CA GLY A 11 -1.07 12.23 5.61
C GLY A 11 -0.04 13.32 5.33
N ASP A 12 0.72 13.67 6.36
CA ASP A 12 1.86 14.58 6.25
C ASP A 12 2.76 14.17 5.07
N PRO A 13 3.17 15.09 4.17
CA PRO A 13 3.98 14.76 3.00
C PRO A 13 5.43 14.38 3.34
N THR A 14 5.78 14.22 4.61
CA THR A 14 7.11 13.80 5.04
C THR A 14 7.10 12.33 5.48
N ALA A 15 6.98 11.43 4.50
CA ALA A 15 7.29 10.03 4.74
C ALA A 15 8.72 9.93 5.31
N LYS A 16 8.88 9.33 6.49
CA LYS A 16 10.22 9.11 7.03
C LYS A 16 10.94 8.11 6.11
N ALA A 17 12.27 8.13 6.06
CA ALA A 17 13.03 7.17 5.23
C ALA A 17 12.73 5.69 5.59
N GLU A 18 12.27 5.46 6.82
CA GLU A 18 11.80 4.19 7.37
C GLU A 18 10.47 3.73 6.73
N ASP A 19 9.66 4.68 6.24
CA ASP A 19 8.37 4.46 5.60
C ASP A 19 8.48 4.31 4.08
N LEU A 20 9.68 4.51 3.51
CA LEU A 20 9.90 4.25 2.09
C LEU A 20 10.04 2.75 1.82
N ILE A 21 9.38 2.27 0.78
CA ILE A 21 9.46 0.89 0.30
C ILE A 21 9.99 0.85 -1.12
N ALA A 22 10.56 -0.30 -1.49
CA ALA A 22 10.93 -0.57 -2.87
C ALA A 22 9.67 -0.77 -3.71
N CYS A 23 9.58 -0.10 -4.85
CA CYS A 23 8.45 -0.23 -5.76
C CYS A 23 8.87 -0.09 -7.24
N MET A 24 8.05 -0.65 -8.11
CA MET A 24 8.06 -0.47 -9.57
C MET A 24 6.70 0.08 -9.96
N VAL A 25 6.63 1.37 -10.21
CA VAL A 25 5.39 2.13 -10.47
C VAL A 25 5.59 2.98 -11.71
N ASP A 26 4.49 3.44 -12.31
CA ASP A 26 4.52 4.36 -13.46
C ASP A 26 5.34 3.81 -14.65
N GLY A 27 5.30 2.49 -14.86
CA GLY A 27 6.03 1.79 -15.92
C GLY A 27 7.50 1.50 -15.63
N ALA A 28 7.98 1.75 -14.40
CA ALA A 28 9.34 1.39 -13.99
C ALA A 28 9.56 -0.14 -14.09
N THR A 29 10.76 -0.53 -14.54
CA THR A 29 11.17 -1.94 -14.68
C THR A 29 12.17 -2.38 -13.62
N VAL A 30 12.59 -1.46 -12.75
CA VAL A 30 13.56 -1.70 -11.68
C VAL A 30 13.00 -1.17 -10.37
N PHE A 31 13.11 -1.96 -9.31
CA PHE A 31 12.71 -1.56 -7.97
C PHE A 31 13.57 -0.39 -7.47
N ALA A 32 12.90 0.67 -7.01
CA ALA A 32 13.52 1.79 -6.33
C ALA A 32 12.82 2.05 -5.00
N ARG A 33 13.60 2.35 -3.94
CA ARG A 33 13.06 2.67 -2.60
C ARG A 33 12.56 4.11 -2.53
N VAL A 34 11.48 4.38 -3.26
CA VAL A 34 10.94 5.74 -3.49
C VAL A 34 9.45 5.89 -3.19
N CYS A 35 8.71 4.81 -2.99
CA CYS A 35 7.31 4.88 -2.62
C CYS A 35 7.17 5.01 -1.11
N ALA A 36 6.33 5.93 -0.63
CA ALA A 36 6.01 6.05 0.79
C ALA A 36 4.88 5.10 1.17
N LEU A 37 4.98 4.46 2.33
CA LEU A 37 3.99 3.53 2.86
C LEU A 37 3.44 4.04 4.19
N GLU A 38 2.18 4.43 4.19
CA GLU A 38 1.41 4.74 5.39
C GLU A 38 0.60 3.52 5.83
N ARG A 39 0.46 3.35 7.14
CA ARG A 39 -0.26 2.24 7.77
C ARG A 39 -1.28 2.78 8.76
N SER A 40 -2.47 2.20 8.78
CA SER A 40 -3.49 2.52 9.77
C SER A 40 -4.42 1.34 10.01
N ILE A 41 -5.12 1.34 11.14
CA ILE A 41 -6.15 0.34 11.43
C ILE A 41 -7.51 0.95 11.12
N SER A 42 -8.32 0.26 10.31
CA SER A 42 -9.69 0.67 10.05
C SER A 42 -10.59 0.45 11.27
N ASP A 43 -11.79 1.03 11.27
CA ASP A 43 -12.77 0.82 12.35
C ASP A 43 -13.19 -0.65 12.52
N ALA A 44 -13.12 -1.44 11.44
CA ALA A 44 -13.33 -2.89 11.45
C ALA A 44 -12.10 -3.69 11.94
N GLY A 45 -11.01 -2.99 12.25
CA GLY A 45 -9.74 -3.54 12.73
C GLY A 45 -8.84 -4.13 11.64
N ALA A 46 -9.16 -3.95 10.36
CA ALA A 46 -8.28 -4.41 9.28
C ALA A 46 -7.13 -3.42 9.08
N LEU A 47 -5.96 -3.91 8.69
CA LEU A 47 -4.81 -3.06 8.40
C LEU A 47 -4.99 -2.43 7.02
N MET A 48 -5.02 -1.10 6.97
CA MET A 48 -5.07 -0.30 5.76
C MET A 48 -3.65 0.16 5.43
N LEU A 49 -3.28 0.02 4.17
CA LEU A 49 -2.03 0.51 3.63
C LEU A 49 -2.32 1.57 2.58
N VAL A 50 -1.61 2.70 2.65
CA VAL A 50 -1.60 3.68 1.57
C VAL A 50 -0.18 3.79 1.04
N VAL A 51 0.01 3.43 -0.22
CA VAL A 51 1.29 3.62 -0.91
C VAL A 51 1.22 4.87 -1.76
N ARG A 52 2.09 5.84 -1.53
CA ARG A 52 2.24 7.05 -2.35
C ARG A 52 3.41 6.90 -3.31
N HIS A 53 3.14 7.17 -4.58
CA HIS A 53 4.12 7.19 -5.66
C HIS A 53 4.85 8.53 -5.68
N PRO A 54 6.09 8.58 -6.20
CA PRO A 54 6.82 9.84 -6.37
C PRO A 54 6.12 10.81 -7.35
N SER A 55 5.26 10.30 -8.24
CA SER A 55 4.42 11.09 -9.15
C SER A 55 3.24 11.79 -8.45
N GLY A 56 2.96 11.44 -7.19
CA GLY A 56 1.79 11.93 -6.44
C GLY A 56 0.56 11.04 -6.54
N ALA A 57 0.57 10.01 -7.38
CA ALA A 57 -0.44 8.96 -7.38
C ALA A 57 -0.38 8.12 -6.08
N PHE A 58 -1.47 7.44 -5.74
CA PHE A 58 -1.49 6.55 -4.58
C PHE A 58 -2.34 5.30 -4.80
N ARG A 59 -2.03 4.23 -4.06
CA ARG A 59 -2.81 3.01 -3.97
C ARG A 59 -3.23 2.75 -2.54
N ARG A 60 -4.44 2.20 -2.37
CA ARG A 60 -4.96 1.75 -1.08
C ARG A 60 -5.12 0.24 -1.09
N MET A 61 -4.58 -0.41 -0.07
CA MET A 61 -4.68 -1.85 0.10
C MET A 61 -5.21 -2.16 1.50
N THR A 62 -5.92 -3.27 1.60
CA THR A 62 -6.44 -3.83 2.84
C THR A 62 -5.75 -5.16 3.10
N VAL A 63 -5.27 -5.35 4.32
CA VAL A 63 -4.75 -6.61 4.82
C VAL A 63 -5.74 -7.09 5.89
N PRO A 64 -6.53 -8.13 5.60
CA PRO A 64 -7.46 -8.67 6.58
C PRO A 64 -6.69 -9.29 7.76
N LYS A 65 -7.30 -9.24 8.95
CA LYS A 65 -6.70 -9.73 10.22
C LYS A 65 -6.27 -11.19 10.19
N ASP A 66 -6.84 -11.96 9.28
CA ASP A 66 -6.55 -13.38 9.11
C ASP A 66 -5.23 -13.63 8.34
N GLY A 67 -4.56 -12.59 7.86
CA GLY A 67 -3.31 -12.69 7.12
C GLY A 67 -3.45 -13.42 5.77
N ARG A 68 -4.68 -13.65 5.29
CA ARG A 68 -4.96 -14.46 4.09
C ARG A 68 -4.67 -13.73 2.77
N GLY A 69 -4.12 -12.51 2.82
CA GLY A 69 -3.64 -11.80 1.65
C GLY A 69 -3.62 -10.28 1.80
N VAL A 70 -3.27 -9.61 0.71
CA VAL A 70 -3.30 -8.17 0.50
C VAL A 70 -4.28 -7.96 -0.65
N SER A 71 -5.34 -7.20 -0.43
CA SER A 71 -6.33 -6.87 -1.47
C SER A 71 -6.42 -5.36 -1.67
N ALA A 72 -6.94 -4.92 -2.81
CA ALA A 72 -7.25 -3.51 -3.00
C ALA A 72 -8.36 -3.06 -2.04
N ALA A 73 -8.22 -1.88 -1.44
CA ALA A 73 -9.18 -1.39 -0.45
C ALA A 73 -10.53 -0.94 -1.05
N ASP A 74 -10.61 -0.80 -2.38
CA ASP A 74 -11.83 -0.48 -3.13
C ASP A 74 -12.61 -1.72 -3.60
N GLY A 75 -12.15 -2.92 -3.25
CA GLY A 75 -12.75 -4.17 -3.70
C GLY A 75 -12.40 -4.56 -5.13
N ALA A 76 -11.42 -3.90 -5.76
CA ALA A 76 -10.85 -4.34 -7.03
C ALA A 76 -10.14 -5.70 -6.89
N ALA A 77 -9.78 -6.29 -8.04
CA ALA A 77 -9.18 -7.62 -8.14
C ALA A 77 -8.11 -7.90 -7.06
N PRO A 78 -8.04 -9.13 -6.53
CA PRO A 78 -7.05 -9.48 -5.50
C PRO A 78 -5.65 -9.15 -6.00
N ALA A 79 -4.81 -8.59 -5.13
CA ALA A 79 -3.43 -8.35 -5.49
C ALA A 79 -2.70 -9.70 -5.63
N GLU A 80 -1.81 -9.81 -6.61
CA GLU A 80 -0.97 -10.99 -6.73
C GLU A 80 0.19 -10.86 -5.75
N ILE A 81 0.39 -11.88 -4.92
CA ILE A 81 1.42 -11.87 -3.87
C ILE A 81 2.45 -12.93 -4.22
N THR A 82 3.69 -12.49 -4.38
CA THR A 82 4.85 -13.35 -4.58
C THR A 82 5.77 -13.24 -3.36
N PRO A 83 5.93 -14.31 -2.56
CA PRO A 83 6.94 -14.32 -1.50
C PRO A 83 8.34 -14.08 -2.07
N VAL A 84 9.11 -13.21 -1.43
CA VAL A 84 10.54 -13.00 -1.77
C VAL A 84 11.39 -13.81 -0.79
N ASP A 85 11.13 -13.63 0.50
CA ASP A 85 11.76 -14.34 1.61
C ASP A 85 10.85 -14.25 2.86
N ASP A 86 11.37 -14.67 4.03
CA ASP A 86 10.62 -14.65 5.30
C ASP A 86 10.30 -13.23 5.81
N GLN A 87 10.92 -12.20 5.25
CA GLN A 87 10.76 -10.80 5.65
C GLN A 87 9.96 -9.98 4.65
N TRP A 88 9.93 -10.37 3.36
CA TRP A 88 9.39 -9.56 2.28
C TRP A 88 8.47 -10.34 1.33
N VAL A 89 7.41 -9.65 0.88
CA VAL A 89 6.55 -10.08 -0.22
C VAL A 89 6.51 -9.00 -1.29
N ASP A 90 6.44 -9.43 -2.54
CA ASP A 90 6.08 -8.57 -3.66
C ASP A 90 4.58 -8.63 -3.89
N VAL A 91 3.93 -7.47 -3.92
CA VAL A 91 2.51 -7.31 -4.19
C VAL A 91 2.35 -6.60 -5.52
N THR A 92 1.72 -7.27 -6.48
CA THR A 92 1.38 -6.68 -7.77
C THR A 92 -0.09 -6.26 -7.77
N LEU A 93 -0.34 -4.99 -8.08
CA LEU A 93 -1.69 -4.43 -8.15
C LEU A 93 -1.79 -3.45 -9.31
N ALA A 94 -2.72 -3.71 -10.22
CA ALA A 94 -2.98 -2.86 -11.40
C ALA A 94 -1.72 -2.54 -12.24
N GLY A 95 -0.79 -3.50 -12.34
CA GLY A 95 0.47 -3.36 -13.09
C GLY A 95 1.63 -2.74 -12.31
N ASP A 96 1.37 -2.17 -11.14
CA ASP A 96 2.40 -1.70 -10.22
C ASP A 96 2.87 -2.85 -9.31
N ARG A 97 4.13 -2.84 -8.87
CA ARG A 97 4.68 -3.84 -7.93
C ARG A 97 5.32 -3.19 -6.73
N TYR A 98 4.99 -3.69 -5.53
CA TYR A 98 5.40 -3.14 -4.25
C TYR A 98 6.10 -4.21 -3.41
N ARG A 99 7.26 -3.91 -2.83
CA ARG A 99 7.91 -4.78 -1.86
C ARG A 99 7.50 -4.40 -0.45
N LEU A 100 6.63 -5.21 0.16
CA LEU A 100 6.08 -4.99 1.48
C LEU A 100 6.69 -5.96 2.50
N PRO A 101 6.89 -5.54 3.76
CA PRO A 101 7.33 -6.47 4.78
C PRO A 101 6.21 -7.46 5.12
N VAL A 102 6.54 -8.73 5.36
CA VAL A 102 5.60 -9.78 5.81
C VAL A 102 4.98 -9.40 7.15
N ALA A 103 5.83 -8.94 8.08
CA ALA A 103 5.39 -8.44 9.38
C ALA A 103 4.97 -6.97 9.27
N MET A 104 3.70 -6.74 8.94
CA MET A 104 3.13 -5.40 8.98
C MET A 104 2.58 -5.12 10.38
N LYS A 105 3.39 -4.45 11.20
CA LYS A 105 2.92 -3.89 12.47
C LYS A 105 2.17 -2.58 12.18
N PRO A 106 1.08 -2.28 12.91
CA PRO A 106 0.42 -0.98 12.87
C PRO A 106 1.37 0.14 13.31
#